data_AF-A0A821VPJ7-F1
#
_entry.id   AF-A0A821VPJ7-F1
#
_cell.length_a   1.000
_cell.length_b   1.000
_cell.length_c   1.000
_cell.angle_alpha   90.00
_cell.angle_beta   90.00
_cell.angle_gamma   90.00
#
_symmetry.space_group_name_H-M   'P 1'
#
loop_
_entity.id
_entity.type
_entity.pdbx_description
1 polymer ?
#
loop_
_entity_poly.entity_id
_entity_poly.type
_entity_poly.pdbx_seq_one_letter_code
_entity_poly.pdbx_strand_id
1 'polypeptide(L)'
;MTEGYKLGDLVWAKMKGFSPWPGRVSIPTPELKHPKKGMSVQCIYFFGTNNYAWIEEHNIKPYQEHKEQLIKSSKSAAFKEACNQIEDYIVHPEVR
;
A
#
# COMPACT_ATOMS: atom_id res chain seq x y z
N MET A 1 19.76 -9.81 -4.76
CA MET A 1 19.41 -8.37 -4.74
C MET A 1 17.90 -8.32 -4.72
N THR A 2 17.28 -7.94 -3.61
CA THR A 2 15.84 -7.68 -3.59
C THR A 2 15.63 -6.46 -4.47
N GLU A 3 15.03 -6.64 -5.65
CA GLU A 3 14.56 -5.51 -6.46
C GLU A 3 13.67 -4.62 -5.58
N GLY A 4 13.98 -3.33 -5.52
CA GLY A 4 13.14 -2.37 -4.81
C GLY A 4 11.76 -2.28 -5.47
N TYR A 5 10.76 -1.88 -4.69
CA TYR A 5 9.41 -1.67 -5.19
C TYR A 5 9.36 -0.58 -6.27
N LYS A 6 8.58 -0.80 -7.32
CA LYS A 6 8.42 0.09 -8.48
C LYS A 6 7.05 0.77 -8.46
N LEU A 7 6.92 1.90 -9.14
CA LEU A 7 5.63 2.60 -9.28
C LEU A 7 4.56 1.66 -9.83
N GLY A 8 3.41 1.62 -9.15
CA GLY A 8 2.29 0.75 -9.50
C GLY A 8 2.33 -0.63 -8.84
N ASP A 9 3.42 -1.01 -8.17
CA ASP A 9 3.46 -2.29 -7.45
C ASP A 9 2.41 -2.33 -6.34
N LEU A 10 1.68 -3.43 -6.30
CA LEU A 10 0.66 -3.68 -5.30
C LEU A 10 1.28 -4.27 -4.06
N VAL A 11 0.99 -3.67 -2.91
CA VAL A 11 1.66 -3.99 -1.66
C VAL A 11 0.71 -4.01 -0.48
N TRP A 12 1.11 -4.73 0.56
CA TRP A 12 0.64 -4.51 1.91
C TRP A 12 1.60 -3.55 2.61
N ALA A 13 1.08 -2.41 3.07
CA ALA A 13 1.84 -1.43 3.81
C ALA A 13 1.38 -1.39 5.27
N LYS A 14 2.33 -1.39 6.20
CA LYS A 14 2.04 -1.36 7.63
C LYS A 14 2.46 -0.03 8.26
N MET A 15 1.47 0.73 8.73
CA MET A 15 1.71 1.87 9.62
C MET A 15 1.70 1.44 11.09
N LYS A 16 2.50 2.10 11.92
CA LYS A 16 2.52 1.86 13.37
C LYS A 16 1.14 2.13 13.97
N GLY A 17 0.62 1.17 14.74
CA GLY A 17 -0.72 1.25 15.35
C GLY A 17 -1.88 0.78 14.47
N PHE A 18 -1.62 0.40 13.21
CA PHE A 18 -2.64 -0.07 12.28
C PHE A 18 -2.36 -1.51 11.81
N SER A 19 -3.42 -2.19 11.40
CA SER A 19 -3.31 -3.44 10.64
C SER A 19 -2.61 -3.18 9.30
N PRO A 20 -1.84 -4.15 8.75
CA PRO A 20 -1.34 -4.05 7.37
C PRO A 20 -2.49 -3.75 6.42
N TRP A 21 -2.32 -2.77 5.56
CA TRP A 21 -3.39 -2.22 4.71
C TRP A 21 -3.01 -2.36 3.22
N PRO A 22 -3.96 -2.69 2.34
CA PRO A 22 -3.66 -2.83 0.92
C PRO A 22 -3.40 -1.45 0.28
N GLY A 23 -2.37 -1.38 -0.55
CA GLY A 23 -1.96 -0.16 -1.21
C GLY A 23 -1.20 -0.41 -2.50
N ARG A 24 -0.85 0.68 -3.17
CA ARG A 24 0.03 0.67 -4.34
C ARG A 24 1.15 1.69 -4.16
N VAL A 25 2.33 1.37 -4.68
CA VAL A 25 3.42 2.33 -4.78
C VAL A 25 3.01 3.42 -5.75
N SER A 26 3.12 4.68 -5.32
CA SER A 26 2.65 5.82 -6.06
C SER A 26 3.63 6.99 -5.97
N ILE A 27 3.41 7.99 -6.80
CA ILE A 27 4.06 9.28 -6.69
C ILE A 27 3.41 10.05 -5.54
N PRO A 28 4.18 10.73 -4.67
CA PRO A 28 3.63 11.57 -3.61
C PRO A 28 2.82 12.75 -4.16
N THR A 29 1.78 13.14 -3.45
CA THR A 29 1.06 14.38 -3.74
C THR A 29 1.90 15.60 -3.29
N PRO A 30 1.71 16.79 -3.89
CA PRO A 30 2.44 18.00 -3.49
C PRO A 30 2.27 18.38 -2.02
N GLU A 31 1.15 17.98 -1.41
CA GLU A 31 0.81 18.23 -0.01
C GLU A 31 1.51 17.27 0.96
N LEU A 32 1.99 16.12 0.47
CA LEU A 32 2.65 15.13 1.31
C LEU A 32 4.07 15.61 1.67
N LYS A 33 4.28 15.90 2.96
CA LYS A 33 5.59 16.32 3.47
C LYS A 33 6.66 15.29 3.11
N HIS A 34 7.79 15.77 2.61
CA HIS A 34 8.91 14.91 2.26
C HIS A 34 9.44 14.16 3.50
N PRO A 35 9.88 12.92 3.33
CA PRO A 35 10.48 12.15 4.41
C PRO A 35 11.84 12.74 4.78
N LYS A 36 12.35 12.39 5.95
CA LYS A 36 13.70 12.81 6.35
C LYS A 36 14.73 12.22 5.39
N LYS A 37 15.75 13.01 5.05
CA LYS A 37 16.87 12.55 4.21
C LYS A 37 17.51 11.30 4.83
N GLY A 38 17.77 10.30 4.00
CA GLY A 38 18.42 9.05 4.39
C GLY A 38 17.48 7.93 4.87
N MET A 39 16.16 8.14 4.87
CA MET A 39 15.21 7.06 5.13
C MET A 39 14.85 6.30 3.84
N SER A 40 14.96 4.98 3.87
CA SER A 40 14.45 4.10 2.79
C SER A 40 12.94 3.95 2.92
N VAL A 41 12.20 4.81 2.24
CA VAL A 41 10.73 4.84 2.26
C VAL A 41 10.16 4.88 0.85
N GLN A 42 8.95 4.36 0.70
CA GLN A 42 8.15 4.46 -0.51
C GLN A 42 6.85 5.22 -0.22
N CYS A 43 6.39 6.01 -1.20
CA CYS A 43 5.08 6.62 -1.10
C CYS A 43 4.02 5.59 -1.51
N ILE A 44 3.13 5.27 -0.59
CA ILE A 44 2.05 4.31 -0.79
C ILE A 44 0.72 5.04 -0.79
N TYR A 45 -0.07 4.80 -1.84
CA TYR A 45 -1.49 5.10 -1.85
C TYR A 45 -2.27 3.94 -1.23
N PHE A 46 -3.14 4.24 -0.27
CA PHE A 46 -3.97 3.25 0.42
C PHE A 46 -5.37 3.18 -0.19
N PHE A 47 -5.75 1.97 -0.61
CA PHE A 47 -7.11 1.71 -1.09
C PHE A 47 -8.13 1.89 0.05
N GLY A 48 -9.37 2.22 -0.31
CA GLY A 48 -10.47 2.48 0.63
C GLY A 48 -10.41 3.85 1.30
N THR A 49 -9.23 4.31 1.73
CA THR A 49 -9.06 5.63 2.38
C THR A 49 -8.63 6.73 1.40
N ASN A 50 -8.18 6.35 0.21
CA ASN A 50 -7.71 7.24 -0.85
C ASN A 50 -6.61 8.21 -0.38
N ASN A 51 -5.77 7.78 0.56
CA ASN A 51 -4.75 8.61 1.17
C ASN A 51 -3.34 8.11 0.85
N TYR A 52 -2.35 8.99 1.02
CA TYR A 52 -0.94 8.73 0.74
C TYR A 52 -0.12 8.80 2.02
N ALA A 53 0.86 7.91 2.19
CA ALA A 53 1.87 8.05 3.23
C ALA A 53 3.23 7.50 2.81
N TRP A 54 4.28 7.97 3.48
CA TRP A 54 5.62 7.40 3.38
C TRP A 54 5.72 6.19 4.30
N ILE A 55 6.09 5.04 3.72
CA ILE A 55 6.21 3.78 4.43
C ILE A 55 7.63 3.26 4.27
N GLU A 56 8.26 2.92 5.39
CA GLU A 56 9.60 2.33 5.39
C GLU A 56 9.58 0.99 4.65
N GLU A 57 10.58 0.73 3.80
CA GLU A 57 10.58 -0.44 2.91
C GLU A 57 10.42 -1.77 3.65
N HIS A 58 10.95 -1.87 4.87
CA HIS A 58 10.81 -3.08 5.70
C HIS A 58 9.38 -3.34 6.21
N ASN A 59 8.49 -2.34 6.15
CA ASN A 59 7.07 -2.42 6.49
C ASN A 59 6.18 -2.62 5.27
N ILE A 60 6.77 -2.87 4.11
CA ILE A 60 6.08 -3.14 2.85
C ILE A 60 6.28 -4.60 2.50
N LYS A 61 5.21 -5.26 2.06
CA LYS A 61 5.25 -6.63 1.55
C LYS A 61 4.51 -6.72 0.22
N PRO A 62 4.91 -7.60 -0.72
CA PRO A 62 4.17 -7.81 -1.96
C PRO A 62 2.73 -8.23 -1.69
N TYR A 63 1.76 -7.63 -2.39
CA TYR A 63 0.35 -7.87 -2.14
C TYR A 63 -0.04 -9.34 -2.36
N GLN A 64 0.28 -9.87 -3.54
CA GLN A 64 -0.17 -11.19 -3.97
C GLN A 64 0.40 -12.31 -3.10
N GLU A 65 1.68 -12.23 -2.73
CA GLU A 65 2.37 -13.25 -1.93
C GLU A 65 1.85 -13.36 -0.50
N HIS A 66 1.38 -12.24 0.07
CA HIS A 66 0.90 -12.19 1.46
C HIS A 66 -0.62 -12.05 1.59
N LYS A 67 -1.36 -12.06 0.48
CA LYS A 67 -2.81 -11.83 0.45
C LYS A 67 -3.58 -12.73 1.41
N GLU A 68 -3.40 -14.04 1.33
CA GLU A 68 -4.17 -15.01 2.12
C GLU A 68 -4.00 -14.81 3.63
N GLN A 69 -2.80 -14.42 4.05
CA GLN A 69 -2.47 -14.13 5.44
C GLN A 69 -3.04 -12.78 5.87
N LEU A 70 -2.81 -11.73 5.08
CA LEU A 70 -3.03 -10.35 5.51
C LEU A 70 -4.45 -9.86 5.28
N ILE A 71 -5.21 -10.44 4.35
CA ILE A 71 -6.63 -10.13 4.14
C ILE A 71 -7.52 -10.45 5.36
N LYS A 72 -7.00 -11.21 6.33
CA LYS A 72 -7.68 -11.55 7.59
C LYS A 72 -7.25 -10.65 8.76
N SER A 73 -6.39 -9.65 8.52
CA SER A 73 -5.77 -8.81 9.58
C SER A 73 -6.72 -7.79 10.23
N SER A 74 -7.89 -7.55 9.64
CA SER A 74 -8.91 -6.66 10.19
C SER A 74 -10.30 -7.11 9.76
N LYS A 75 -11.30 -6.83 10.60
CA LYS A 75 -12.72 -7.12 10.34
C LYS A 75 -13.52 -5.85 10.02
N SER A 76 -12.90 -4.68 10.02
CA SER A 76 -13.58 -3.40 9.80
C SER A 76 -14.13 -3.30 8.37
N ALA A 77 -15.26 -2.61 8.22
CA ALA A 77 -15.88 -2.39 6.90
C ALA A 77 -14.93 -1.64 5.95
N ALA A 78 -14.25 -0.60 6.45
CA ALA A 78 -13.26 0.15 5.68
C ALA A 78 -12.10 -0.72 5.16
N PHE A 79 -11.67 -1.73 5.94
CA PHE A 79 -10.61 -2.63 5.52
C PHE A 79 -11.09 -3.60 4.42
N LYS A 80 -12.30 -4.15 4.57
CA LYS A 80 -12.91 -4.99 3.53
C LYS A 80 -13.07 -4.22 2.23
N GLU A 81 -13.53 -2.98 2.31
CA GLU A 81 -13.67 -2.09 1.17
C GLU A 81 -12.32 -1.85 0.49
N ALA A 82 -11.28 -1.55 1.27
CA ALA A 82 -9.92 -1.40 0.73
C ALA A 82 -9.41 -2.67 0.03
N CYS A 83 -9.72 -3.85 0.56
CA CYS A 83 -9.37 -5.13 -0.07
C CYS A 83 -10.16 -5.35 -1.37
N ASN A 84 -11.43 -4.98 -1.42
CA ASN A 84 -12.23 -5.09 -2.65
C ASN A 84 -11.70 -4.15 -3.74
N GLN A 85 -11.33 -2.91 -3.38
CA GLN A 85 -10.84 -1.92 -4.34
C GLN A 85 -9.50 -2.32 -4.99
N ILE A 86 -8.57 -2.90 -4.23
CA ILE A 86 -7.32 -3.38 -4.82
C ILE A 86 -7.55 -4.59 -5.74
N GLU A 87 -8.51 -5.46 -5.42
CA GLU A 87 -8.88 -6.60 -6.27
C GLU A 87 -9.54 -6.14 -7.57
N ASP A 88 -10.46 -5.18 -7.48
CA ASP A 88 -11.07 -4.54 -8.64
C ASP A 88 -10.01 -3.88 -9.54
N TYR A 89 -9.06 -3.17 -8.93
CA TYR A 89 -7.93 -2.57 -9.63
C TYR A 89 -7.03 -3.60 -10.35
N ILE A 90 -6.87 -4.81 -9.80
CA ILE A 90 -6.14 -5.91 -10.45
C ILE A 90 -6.90 -6.41 -11.69
N VAL A 91 -8.22 -6.53 -11.59
CA VAL A 91 -9.08 -7.05 -12.68
C VAL A 91 -9.26 -6.02 -13.80
N HIS A 92 -9.30 -4.71 -13.46
CA HIS A 92 -9.53 -3.62 -14.40
C HIS A 92 -8.32 -2.68 -14.52
N PRO A 93 -7.23 -3.10 -15.18
CA PRO A 93 -6.01 -2.29 -15.31
C PRO A 93 -6.15 -1.10 -16.28
N GLU A 94 -7.26 -0.98 -17.02
CA GLU A 94 -7.45 0.01 -18.10
C GLU A 94 -7.70 1.45 -17.62
N VAL A 95 -7.77 1.70 -16.31
CA VAL A 95 -7.89 3.05 -15.73
C VAL A 95 -6.51 3.68 -15.42
N ARG A 96 -5.46 3.23 -16.12
CA ARG A 96 -4.07 3.69 -15.96
C ARG A 96 -3.79 5.02 -16.65
#